data_AF-A0A9D9CL46-F1
#
_entry.id   AF-A0A9D9CL46-F1
#
_cell.length_a   1.000
_cell.length_b   1.000
_cell.length_c   1.000
_cell.angle_alpha   90.00
_cell.angle_beta   90.00
_cell.angle_gamma   90.00
#
_symmetry.space_group_name_H-M   'P 1'
#
loop_
_entity.id
_entity.type
_entity.pdbx_description
1 polymer ?
#
loop_
_entity_poly.entity_id
_entity_poly.type
_entity_poly.pdbx_seq_one_letter_code
_entity_poly.pdbx_strand_id
1 'polypeptide(L)'
;MEIQLPVNSSVIEGAYTHRDFDMGGVKITYKGEEQQILDANLLVICDYLPTGGVGYDVEFSFYNQDTVLHVINAMATLPTPNDTIHISCTNLSIDESFAAYGVILVTGSNELYDVIAVYEGTEAAEGVYPNAAVTIADKITWIEAPVITATLTLKENDGDWTANIEAYGSDYNWYSIDMSYVIPEPTDTVKISFPNAAMATFNKADYNMLQLLNYGQGYDASVTVYGIGLGEEFGMENVLLDYTEIYDSNYGRTVQIASILGELNQYGDTTVITASVIGFNAIQYDVELWYTAPTPVDTVEIEMPVEFVNNLDYGYYTLKSYTPDETLFISVAPIASVVEGTFINDGKFGKFGAADGRYDFNAGETFIYSENDWQNYPIEKGTLVVDLAPDGTLTAEAELIARNAVCYRIKMTSEYNTHLDFDEPDMDVDRTYTTEDQVIIENQIDPNGYIYLSITAADMSDMCAFFFFVEEADDDIVIPVGTYPINLTEEYGTVQANPGVQGNGVFPSFYAQMLEDGSLIVPLWLLV
;
A
#
# COMPACT_ATOMS: atom_id res chain seq x y z
N MET A 1 20.86 -39.58 -28.77
CA MET A 1 19.47 -39.16 -28.50
C MET A 1 19.61 -37.80 -27.86
N GLU A 2 18.89 -36.82 -28.37
CA GLU A 2 18.87 -35.47 -27.82
C GLU A 2 17.46 -35.20 -27.30
N ILE A 3 17.35 -34.63 -26.11
CA ILE A 3 16.09 -34.36 -25.42
C ILE A 3 16.13 -32.92 -24.93
N GLN A 4 15.17 -32.11 -25.35
CA GLN A 4 14.95 -30.76 -24.87
C GLN A 4 13.58 -30.73 -24.19
N LEU A 5 13.54 -30.35 -22.92
CA LEU A 5 12.33 -30.34 -22.08
C LEU A 5 12.20 -28.96 -21.42
N PRO A 6 11.52 -28.00 -22.05
CA PRO A 6 11.17 -26.75 -21.38
C PRO A 6 10.08 -27.04 -20.34
N VAL A 7 10.43 -26.91 -19.06
CA VAL A 7 9.50 -27.02 -17.93
C VAL A 7 9.08 -25.62 -17.50
N ASN A 8 7.78 -25.37 -17.43
CA ASN A 8 7.20 -24.11 -16.96
C ASN A 8 7.11 -24.13 -15.43
N SER A 9 8.26 -24.11 -14.75
CA SER A 9 8.32 -24.06 -13.29
C SER A 9 9.48 -23.19 -12.82
N SER A 10 9.26 -22.45 -11.73
CA SER A 10 10.31 -21.73 -11.00
C SER A 10 11.12 -22.65 -10.06
N VAL A 11 10.66 -23.88 -9.84
CA VAL A 11 11.32 -24.89 -9.00
C VAL A 11 11.90 -25.96 -9.91
N ILE A 12 13.17 -26.32 -9.70
CA ILE A 12 13.87 -27.35 -10.49
C ILE A 12 13.55 -28.77 -10.00
N GLU A 13 13.35 -28.93 -8.69
CA GLU A 13 13.08 -30.22 -8.03
C GLU A 13 11.58 -30.49 -7.95
N GLY A 14 11.14 -31.66 -8.43
CA GLY A 14 9.73 -31.99 -8.40
C GLY A 14 9.32 -33.10 -9.34
N ALA A 15 8.03 -33.44 -9.26
CA ALA A 15 7.36 -34.30 -10.21
C ALA A 15 6.53 -33.42 -11.15
N TYR A 16 6.88 -33.47 -12.43
CA TYR A 16 6.25 -32.75 -13.52
C TYR A 16 5.53 -33.73 -14.44
N THR A 17 4.40 -33.29 -14.96
CA THR A 17 3.55 -34.02 -15.89
C THR A 17 3.50 -33.30 -17.22
N HIS A 18 2.87 -33.89 -18.25
CA HIS A 18 2.77 -33.28 -19.58
C HIS A 18 2.21 -31.85 -19.58
N ARG A 19 1.46 -31.46 -18.53
CA ARG A 19 0.86 -30.13 -18.37
C ARG A 19 1.87 -29.05 -17.98
N ASP A 20 2.99 -29.47 -17.40
CA ASP A 20 4.02 -28.59 -16.87
C ASP A 20 5.08 -28.26 -17.93
N PHE A 21 4.99 -28.83 -19.14
CA PHE A 21 5.90 -28.53 -20.24
C PHE A 21 5.28 -27.56 -21.23
N ASP A 22 6.12 -26.69 -21.80
CA ASP A 22 5.79 -26.07 -23.08
C ASP A 22 5.95 -27.11 -24.19
N MET A 23 4.84 -27.81 -24.49
CA MET A 23 4.79 -28.85 -25.51
C MET A 23 5.21 -28.36 -26.91
N GLY A 24 5.21 -27.03 -27.16
CA GLY A 24 5.75 -26.45 -28.40
C GLY A 24 7.28 -26.48 -28.48
N GLY A 25 7.97 -26.61 -27.34
CA GLY A 25 9.43 -26.67 -27.25
C GLY A 25 10.00 -28.03 -26.85
N VAL A 26 9.16 -29.01 -26.49
CA VAL A 26 9.65 -30.37 -26.20
C VAL A 26 10.11 -31.05 -27.49
N LYS A 27 11.40 -31.41 -27.56
CA LYS A 27 11.99 -32.10 -28.72
C LYS A 27 12.74 -33.34 -28.30
N ILE A 28 12.38 -34.48 -28.87
CA ILE A 28 13.16 -35.73 -28.75
C ILE A 28 13.67 -36.10 -30.13
N THR A 29 14.98 -36.10 -30.31
CA THR A 29 15.63 -36.59 -31.52
C THR A 29 16.23 -37.97 -31.26
N TYR A 30 15.66 -39.00 -31.89
CA TYR A 30 16.16 -40.37 -31.84
C TYR A 30 16.64 -40.81 -33.21
N LYS A 31 17.91 -41.24 -33.29
CA LYS A 31 18.58 -41.61 -34.56
C LYS A 31 18.51 -40.55 -35.67
N GLY A 32 18.39 -39.27 -35.30
CA GLY A 32 18.33 -38.14 -36.24
C GLY A 32 16.92 -37.78 -36.71
N GLU A 33 15.88 -38.44 -36.21
CA GLU A 33 14.48 -38.11 -36.49
C GLU A 33 13.78 -37.57 -35.24
N GLU A 34 13.06 -36.47 -35.40
CA GLU A 34 12.22 -35.86 -34.35
C GLU A 34 11.02 -36.76 -34.06
N GLN A 35 10.78 -37.02 -32.77
CA GLN A 35 9.71 -37.87 -32.29
C GLN A 35 8.58 -37.01 -31.73
N GLN A 36 7.35 -37.28 -32.16
CA GLN A 36 6.17 -36.66 -31.56
C GLN A 36 5.83 -37.38 -30.24
N ILE A 37 5.68 -36.59 -29.17
CA ILE A 37 5.30 -37.07 -27.84
C ILE A 37 3.78 -36.94 -27.68
N LEU A 38 3.16 -37.98 -27.13
CA LEU A 38 1.74 -38.01 -26.84
C LEU A 38 1.45 -37.71 -25.37
N ASP A 39 2.33 -38.15 -24.47
CA ASP A 39 2.24 -37.93 -23.03
C ASP A 39 3.63 -38.10 -22.40
N ALA A 40 3.91 -37.39 -21.31
CA ALA A 40 5.21 -37.39 -20.65
C ALA A 40 5.07 -37.08 -19.14
N ASN A 41 5.95 -37.69 -18.35
CA ASN A 41 6.18 -37.36 -16.95
C ASN A 41 7.67 -37.23 -16.72
N LEU A 42 8.09 -36.20 -15.99
CA LEU A 42 9.46 -35.95 -15.58
C LEU A 42 9.52 -35.90 -14.07
N LEU A 43 10.38 -36.71 -13.48
CA LEU A 43 10.72 -36.63 -12.07
C LEU A 43 12.16 -36.15 -11.97
N VAL A 44 12.35 -34.98 -11.37
CA VAL A 44 13.68 -34.42 -11.08
C VAL A 44 13.92 -34.54 -9.59
N ILE A 45 14.87 -35.39 -9.21
CA ILE A 45 15.33 -35.57 -7.83
C ILE A 45 16.72 -34.96 -7.72
N CYS A 46 16.92 -34.08 -6.75
CA CYS A 46 18.25 -33.61 -6.41
C CYS A 46 18.96 -34.65 -5.56
N ASP A 47 20.12 -35.11 -6.04
CA ASP A 47 20.97 -36.04 -5.32
C ASP A 47 22.36 -35.44 -5.09
N TYR A 48 22.82 -35.53 -3.85
CA TYR A 48 24.14 -35.04 -3.47
C TYR A 48 25.21 -36.00 -4.00
N LEU A 49 26.02 -35.56 -4.96
CA LEU A 49 26.99 -36.45 -5.59
C LEU A 49 28.19 -36.70 -4.65
N PRO A 50 28.78 -37.91 -4.68
CA PRO A 50 29.94 -38.26 -3.83
C PRO A 50 31.18 -37.39 -4.03
N THR A 51 31.22 -36.58 -5.10
CA THR A 51 32.31 -35.66 -5.44
C THR A 51 32.08 -34.23 -4.95
N GLY A 52 31.05 -33.97 -4.14
CA GLY A 52 30.80 -32.66 -3.53
C GLY A 52 30.15 -31.63 -4.47
N GLY A 53 29.40 -32.10 -5.47
CA GLY A 53 28.58 -31.25 -6.34
C GLY A 53 27.10 -31.61 -6.21
N VAL A 54 26.22 -30.66 -6.53
CA VAL A 54 24.78 -30.91 -6.67
C VAL A 54 24.55 -31.53 -8.06
N GLY A 55 24.02 -32.75 -8.08
CA GLY A 55 23.53 -33.40 -9.28
C GLY A 55 22.01 -33.54 -9.21
N TYR A 56 21.37 -33.56 -10.36
CA TYR A 56 19.96 -33.94 -10.47
C TYR A 56 19.89 -35.30 -11.14
N ASP A 57 19.32 -36.27 -10.44
CA ASP A 57 18.85 -37.50 -11.04
C ASP A 57 17.49 -37.20 -11.68
N VAL A 58 17.48 -37.26 -13.00
CA VAL A 58 16.34 -36.94 -13.85
C VAL A 58 15.80 -38.25 -14.41
N GLU A 59 14.63 -38.65 -13.95
CA GLU A 59 13.85 -39.72 -14.55
C GLU A 59 12.78 -39.12 -15.46
N PHE A 60 12.94 -39.32 -16.77
CA PHE A 60 11.97 -38.88 -17.76
C PHE A 60 11.29 -40.08 -18.40
N SER A 61 9.97 -40.13 -18.31
CA SER A 61 9.14 -41.19 -18.87
C SER A 61 8.15 -40.62 -19.89
N PHE A 62 8.04 -41.20 -21.08
CA PHE A 62 7.15 -40.67 -22.12
C PHE A 62 6.60 -41.76 -23.05
N TYR A 63 5.46 -41.46 -23.67
CA TYR A 63 4.85 -42.21 -24.75
C TYR A 63 5.02 -41.45 -26.07
N ASN A 64 5.47 -42.14 -27.11
CA ASN A 64 5.45 -41.64 -28.50
C ASN A 64 4.34 -42.36 -29.30
N GLN A 65 4.28 -42.11 -30.62
CA GLN A 65 3.29 -42.73 -31.52
C GLN A 65 3.32 -44.26 -31.57
N ASP A 66 4.43 -44.90 -31.16
CA ASP A 66 4.55 -46.36 -31.17
C ASP A 66 3.94 -47.04 -29.92
N THR A 67 3.39 -46.22 -29.00
CA THR A 67 2.74 -46.60 -27.74
C THR A 67 3.63 -47.36 -26.74
N VAL A 68 4.95 -47.36 -26.96
CA VAL A 68 5.92 -47.84 -25.99
C VAL A 68 6.23 -46.75 -24.97
N LEU A 69 6.26 -47.12 -23.69
CA LEU A 69 6.78 -46.28 -22.62
C LEU A 69 8.31 -46.30 -22.68
N HIS A 70 8.91 -45.14 -22.93
CA HIS A 70 10.35 -44.93 -22.82
C HIS A 70 10.64 -44.34 -21.46
N VAL A 71 11.63 -44.90 -20.75
CA VAL A 71 12.12 -44.37 -19.47
C VAL A 71 13.60 -44.05 -19.63
N ILE A 72 13.96 -42.81 -19.33
CA ILE A 72 15.30 -42.26 -19.47
C ILE A 72 15.74 -41.78 -18.11
N ASN A 73 16.83 -42.37 -17.62
CA ASN A 73 17.51 -41.92 -16.43
C ASN A 73 18.74 -41.14 -16.89
N ALA A 74 18.79 -39.86 -16.54
CA ALA A 74 19.93 -38.99 -16.78
C ALA A 74 20.40 -38.38 -15.46
N MET A 75 21.71 -38.15 -15.38
CA MET A 75 22.29 -37.36 -14.30
C MET A 75 22.69 -36.02 -14.90
N ALA A 76 22.00 -34.95 -14.52
CA ALA A 76 22.45 -33.60 -14.81
C ALA A 76 23.43 -33.20 -13.70
N THR A 77 24.66 -32.85 -14.07
CA THR A 77 25.61 -32.26 -13.12
C THR A 77 25.59 -30.77 -13.34
N LEU A 78 25.47 -29.97 -12.28
CA LEU A 78 25.76 -28.55 -12.42
C LEU A 78 27.21 -28.41 -12.92
N PRO A 79 27.49 -27.46 -13.83
CA PRO A 79 28.85 -27.20 -14.26
C PRO A 79 29.72 -26.92 -13.05
N THR A 80 30.99 -27.37 -13.08
CA THR A 80 31.94 -26.96 -12.06
C THR A 80 32.01 -25.42 -12.05
N PRO A 81 31.88 -24.76 -10.89
CA PRO A 81 31.96 -23.31 -10.83
C PRO A 81 33.24 -22.81 -11.49
N ASN A 82 33.15 -21.72 -12.25
CA ASN A 82 34.30 -21.02 -12.82
C ASN A 82 35.18 -20.46 -11.71
N ASP A 83 34.56 -19.89 -10.67
CA ASP A 83 35.20 -19.35 -9.48
C ASP A 83 34.28 -19.44 -8.26
N THR A 84 34.82 -19.14 -7.09
CA THR A 84 34.07 -18.89 -5.84
C THR A 84 34.24 -17.45 -5.41
N ILE A 85 33.12 -16.72 -5.35
CA ILE A 85 33.06 -15.32 -4.93
C ILE A 85 32.57 -15.26 -3.49
N HIS A 86 33.38 -14.68 -2.61
CA HIS A 86 33.03 -14.44 -1.22
C HIS A 86 32.52 -13.00 -1.07
N ILE A 87 31.30 -12.85 -0.57
CA ILE A 87 30.67 -11.56 -0.31
C ILE A 87 30.43 -11.46 1.20
N SER A 88 30.88 -10.38 1.82
CA SER A 88 30.56 -10.09 3.22
C SER A 88 29.77 -8.80 3.31
N CYS A 89 28.62 -8.85 3.97
CA CYS A 89 27.73 -7.72 4.24
C CYS A 89 27.60 -7.56 5.76
N THR A 90 27.77 -6.34 6.26
CA THR A 90 27.65 -6.02 7.70
C THR A 90 26.38 -5.25 8.04
N ASN A 91 25.46 -5.16 7.08
CA ASN A 91 24.20 -4.44 7.14
C ASN A 91 23.04 -5.36 6.75
N LEU A 92 23.01 -6.56 7.32
CA LEU A 92 21.86 -7.44 7.19
C LEU A 92 20.59 -6.69 7.61
N SER A 93 19.57 -6.71 6.76
CA SER A 93 18.22 -6.24 7.08
C SER A 93 17.24 -7.36 6.78
N ILE A 94 16.34 -7.63 7.73
CA ILE A 94 15.23 -8.56 7.55
C ILE A 94 13.96 -7.72 7.52
N ASP A 95 13.24 -7.77 6.40
CA ASP A 95 12.00 -7.03 6.17
C ASP A 95 10.81 -7.99 6.15
N GLU A 96 9.95 -7.83 7.15
CA GLU A 96 8.71 -8.60 7.35
C GLU A 96 7.47 -7.88 6.81
N SER A 97 7.61 -6.74 6.10
CA SER A 97 6.48 -5.99 5.55
C SER A 97 5.60 -6.82 4.60
N PHE A 98 6.18 -7.86 3.99
CA PHE A 98 5.49 -8.80 3.11
C PHE A 98 5.08 -10.12 3.79
N ALA A 99 5.27 -10.25 5.11
CA ALA A 99 4.99 -11.48 5.85
C ALA A 99 3.52 -11.92 5.77
N ALA A 100 2.59 -10.96 5.64
CA ALA A 100 1.16 -11.23 5.43
C ALA A 100 0.87 -11.97 4.12
N TYR A 101 1.76 -11.85 3.13
CA TYR A 101 1.72 -12.57 1.86
C TYR A 101 2.54 -13.87 1.90
N GLY A 102 3.10 -14.25 3.05
CA GLY A 102 3.92 -15.44 3.24
C GLY A 102 5.34 -15.28 2.70
N VAL A 103 5.88 -14.05 2.65
CA VAL A 103 7.19 -13.74 2.08
C VAL A 103 8.02 -12.90 3.06
N ILE A 104 9.29 -13.28 3.25
CA ILE A 104 10.26 -12.51 4.04
C ILE A 104 11.45 -12.13 3.16
N LEU A 105 11.90 -10.88 3.28
CA LEU A 105 13.05 -10.36 2.54
C LEU A 105 14.26 -10.25 3.46
N VAL A 106 15.39 -10.75 2.98
CA VAL A 106 16.70 -10.66 3.64
C VAL A 106 17.63 -9.92 2.70
N THR A 107 18.07 -8.74 3.10
CA THR A 107 18.91 -7.88 2.26
C THR A 107 20.24 -7.60 2.95
N GLY A 108 21.26 -7.35 2.14
CA GLY A 108 22.57 -6.93 2.62
C GLY A 108 23.38 -6.35 1.48
N SER A 109 24.32 -5.47 1.78
CA SER A 109 25.18 -4.87 0.77
C SER A 109 26.57 -4.51 1.28
N ASN A 110 27.50 -4.34 0.35
CA ASN A 110 28.81 -3.76 0.61
C ASN A 110 29.18 -2.77 -0.51
N GLU A 111 30.45 -2.38 -0.59
CA GLU A 111 30.92 -1.43 -1.61
C GLU A 111 30.80 -1.95 -3.05
N LEU A 112 30.72 -3.27 -3.23
CA LEU A 112 30.75 -3.94 -4.54
C LEU A 112 29.43 -4.60 -4.92
N TYR A 113 28.66 -5.08 -3.94
CA TYR A 113 27.48 -5.90 -4.18
C TYR A 113 26.26 -5.41 -3.40
N ASP A 114 25.08 -5.53 -4.01
CA ASP A 114 23.79 -5.62 -3.32
C ASP A 114 23.28 -7.05 -3.43
N VAL A 115 22.74 -7.58 -2.33
CA VAL A 115 22.22 -8.94 -2.25
C VAL A 115 20.82 -8.89 -1.64
N ILE A 116 19.88 -9.52 -2.32
CA ILE A 116 18.50 -9.70 -1.87
C ILE A 116 18.20 -11.20 -1.90
N ALA A 117 17.78 -11.75 -0.78
CA ALA A 117 17.27 -13.11 -0.67
C ALA A 117 15.81 -13.06 -0.20
N VAL A 118 14.97 -13.87 -0.83
CA VAL A 118 13.54 -13.96 -0.51
C VAL A 118 13.22 -15.40 -0.19
N TYR A 119 12.52 -15.64 0.92
CA TYR A 119 12.06 -16.97 1.30
C TYR A 119 10.60 -16.94 1.77
N GLU A 120 9.94 -18.10 1.72
CA GLU A 120 8.56 -18.25 2.15
C GLU A 120 8.48 -18.31 3.69
N GLY A 121 7.74 -17.38 4.30
CA GLY A 121 7.59 -17.29 5.75
C GLY A 121 6.58 -16.22 6.18
N THR A 122 6.00 -16.38 7.37
CA THR A 122 5.09 -15.40 7.99
C THR A 122 5.76 -14.60 9.12
N GLU A 123 7.00 -14.94 9.45
CA GLU A 123 7.87 -14.24 10.40
C GLU A 123 9.34 -14.68 10.15
N ALA A 124 10.28 -13.86 10.57
CA ALA A 124 11.70 -14.13 10.60
C ALA A 124 11.98 -15.22 11.64
N ALA A 125 12.56 -16.34 11.20
CA ALA A 125 12.85 -17.47 12.08
C ALA A 125 14.22 -18.06 11.78
N GLU A 126 14.83 -18.68 12.79
CA GLU A 126 16.03 -19.48 12.58
C GLU A 126 15.71 -20.68 11.70
N GLY A 127 16.55 -20.94 10.70
CA GLY A 127 16.27 -22.01 9.77
C GLY A 127 17.25 -22.12 8.62
N VAL A 128 17.08 -23.22 7.87
CA VAL A 128 17.70 -23.43 6.57
C VAL A 128 16.59 -23.42 5.55
N TYR A 129 16.65 -22.46 4.64
CA TYR A 129 15.66 -22.18 3.60
C TYR A 129 16.25 -22.60 2.25
N PRO A 130 16.04 -23.86 1.82
CA PRO A 130 16.43 -24.28 0.49
C PRO A 130 15.56 -23.56 -0.53
N ASN A 131 16.14 -23.21 -1.68
CA ASN A 131 15.44 -22.53 -2.78
C ASN A 131 15.00 -21.09 -2.47
N ALA A 132 15.72 -20.39 -1.58
CA ALA A 132 15.55 -18.95 -1.46
C ALA A 132 15.79 -18.28 -2.82
N ALA A 133 14.92 -17.38 -3.24
CA ALA A 133 15.12 -16.60 -4.45
C ALA A 133 16.16 -15.51 -4.16
N VAL A 134 17.36 -15.64 -4.75
CA VAL A 134 18.48 -14.75 -4.48
C VAL A 134 18.81 -13.93 -5.73
N THR A 135 18.98 -12.63 -5.54
CA THR A 135 19.50 -11.70 -6.54
C THR A 135 20.80 -11.11 -6.02
N ILE A 136 21.85 -11.15 -6.85
CA ILE A 136 23.17 -10.57 -6.57
C ILE A 136 23.45 -9.55 -7.67
N ALA A 137 23.56 -8.27 -7.30
CA ALA A 137 23.84 -7.18 -8.21
C ALA A 137 25.24 -6.62 -7.95
N ASP A 138 26.09 -6.61 -8.98
CA ASP A 138 27.40 -5.93 -8.94
C ASP A 138 27.21 -4.42 -9.19
N LYS A 139 27.59 -3.60 -8.21
CA LYS A 139 27.45 -2.14 -8.24
C LYS A 139 28.36 -1.44 -9.25
N ILE A 140 29.46 -2.07 -9.63
CA ILE A 140 30.43 -1.50 -10.58
C ILE A 140 29.94 -1.75 -12.01
N THR A 141 29.49 -2.97 -12.28
CA THR A 141 29.13 -3.39 -13.64
C THR A 141 27.63 -3.25 -13.94
N TRP A 142 26.79 -3.08 -12.92
CA TRP A 142 25.33 -3.08 -13.01
C TRP A 142 24.78 -4.36 -13.65
N ILE A 143 25.50 -5.47 -13.47
CA ILE A 143 25.09 -6.79 -13.94
C ILE A 143 24.49 -7.54 -12.77
N GLU A 144 23.27 -8.04 -12.97
CA GLU A 144 22.63 -8.99 -12.08
C GLU A 144 23.04 -10.41 -12.50
N ALA A 145 23.42 -11.23 -11.53
CA ALA A 145 23.58 -12.66 -11.72
C ALA A 145 22.32 -13.37 -11.19
N PRO A 146 21.36 -13.74 -12.05
CA PRO A 146 20.27 -14.62 -11.65
C PRO A 146 20.82 -15.87 -10.97
N VAL A 147 20.32 -16.18 -9.78
CA VAL A 147 20.75 -17.36 -9.04
C VAL A 147 19.93 -18.56 -9.47
N ILE A 148 20.60 -19.62 -9.89
CA ILE A 148 19.99 -20.89 -10.33
C ILE A 148 19.48 -21.67 -9.10
N THR A 149 20.27 -21.69 -8.03
CA THR A 149 19.91 -22.33 -6.77
C THR A 149 20.60 -21.62 -5.62
N ALA A 150 19.90 -21.46 -4.50
CA ALA A 150 20.46 -20.93 -3.27
C ALA A 150 19.95 -21.68 -2.04
N THR A 151 20.80 -21.71 -1.03
CA THR A 151 20.42 -22.06 0.34
C THR A 151 20.68 -20.85 1.23
N LEU A 152 19.65 -20.35 1.89
CA LEU A 152 19.76 -19.31 2.93
C LEU A 152 19.74 -19.99 4.30
N THR A 153 20.69 -19.68 5.16
CA THR A 153 20.70 -20.09 6.57
C THR A 153 20.58 -18.85 7.45
N LEU A 154 19.50 -18.73 8.21
CA LEU A 154 19.29 -17.69 9.20
C LEU A 154 19.58 -18.22 10.60
N LYS A 155 20.31 -17.43 11.40
CA LYS A 155 20.56 -17.69 12.82
C LYS A 155 20.45 -16.41 13.62
N GLU A 156 19.84 -16.52 14.79
CA GLU A 156 19.75 -15.47 15.80
C GLU A 156 20.73 -15.80 16.93
N ASN A 157 21.63 -14.88 17.25
CA ASN A 157 22.58 -15.03 18.34
C ASN A 157 22.41 -13.87 19.31
N ASP A 158 21.77 -14.12 20.45
CA ASP A 158 21.56 -13.13 21.52
C ASP A 158 20.89 -11.81 21.03
N GLY A 159 20.00 -11.90 20.03
CA GLY A 159 19.28 -10.78 19.43
C GLY A 159 19.90 -10.24 18.13
N ASP A 160 21.10 -10.68 17.76
CA ASP A 160 21.74 -10.33 16.48
C ASP A 160 21.46 -11.42 15.43
N TRP A 161 21.04 -11.00 14.23
CA TRP A 161 20.83 -11.91 13.11
C TRP A 161 22.09 -12.08 12.26
N THR A 162 22.27 -13.31 11.78
CA THR A 162 23.25 -13.65 10.74
C THR A 162 22.55 -14.43 9.64
N ALA A 163 22.89 -14.13 8.39
CA ALA A 163 22.42 -14.85 7.22
C ALA A 163 23.64 -15.35 6.43
N ASN A 164 23.71 -16.65 6.19
CA ASN A 164 24.69 -17.22 5.26
C ASN A 164 23.94 -17.74 4.03
N ILE A 165 24.34 -17.27 2.84
CA ILE A 165 23.75 -17.68 1.58
C ILE A 165 24.83 -18.37 0.75
N GLU A 166 24.53 -19.59 0.33
CA GLU A 166 25.32 -20.33 -0.64
C GLU A 166 24.51 -20.43 -1.93
N ALA A 167 25.02 -19.83 -3.01
CA ALA A 167 24.28 -19.63 -4.25
C ALA A 167 25.10 -20.00 -5.49
N TYR A 168 24.46 -20.56 -6.51
CA TYR A 168 25.07 -20.80 -7.81
C TYR A 168 24.47 -19.89 -8.87
N GLY A 169 25.26 -18.96 -9.40
CA GLY A 169 24.80 -17.97 -10.37
C GLY A 169 24.72 -18.51 -11.80
N SER A 170 23.90 -17.85 -12.64
CA SER A 170 23.81 -18.13 -14.08
C SER A 170 25.08 -17.79 -14.87
N ASP A 171 26.00 -17.05 -14.25
CA ASP A 171 27.36 -16.77 -14.72
C ASP A 171 28.34 -17.92 -14.43
N TYR A 172 27.84 -19.01 -13.86
CA TYR A 172 28.57 -20.20 -13.44
C TYR A 172 29.58 -19.95 -12.31
N ASN A 173 29.39 -18.92 -11.49
CA ASN A 173 30.15 -18.73 -10.26
C ASN A 173 29.40 -19.29 -9.04
N TRP A 174 30.16 -19.76 -8.05
CA TRP A 174 29.64 -20.08 -6.73
C TRP A 174 29.78 -18.85 -5.83
N TYR A 175 28.72 -18.47 -5.15
CA TYR A 175 28.67 -17.33 -4.24
C TYR A 175 28.51 -17.84 -2.81
N SER A 176 29.43 -17.43 -1.94
CA SER A 176 29.36 -17.67 -0.49
C SER A 176 29.23 -16.31 0.17
N ILE A 177 28.04 -16.02 0.69
CA ILE A 177 27.65 -14.69 1.15
C ILE A 177 27.38 -14.76 2.65
N ASP A 178 28.18 -14.02 3.42
CA ASP A 178 28.00 -13.87 4.85
C ASP A 178 27.41 -12.49 5.13
N MET A 179 26.20 -12.46 5.67
CA MET A 179 25.55 -11.27 6.17
C MET A 179 25.47 -11.33 7.69
N SER A 180 25.76 -10.22 8.32
CA SER A 180 25.57 -10.05 9.76
C SER A 180 24.92 -8.72 10.02
N TYR A 181 24.00 -8.70 10.98
CA TYR A 181 23.55 -7.46 11.58
C TYR A 181 24.57 -7.11 12.66
N VAL A 182 25.49 -6.21 12.34
CA VAL A 182 26.44 -5.68 13.33
C VAL A 182 26.13 -4.21 13.45
N ILE A 183 25.59 -3.81 14.60
CA ILE A 183 25.50 -2.39 14.95
C ILE A 183 26.95 -1.87 15.03
N PRO A 184 27.37 -0.95 14.14
CA PRO A 184 28.75 -0.50 14.14
C PRO A 184 29.04 0.30 15.41
N GLU A 185 30.19 0.05 16.03
CA GLU A 185 30.69 0.89 17.12
C GLU A 185 30.85 2.34 16.64
N PRO A 186 30.24 3.35 17.29
CA PRO A 186 30.36 4.74 16.88
C PRO A 186 31.81 5.21 16.85
N THR A 187 32.24 5.68 15.68
CA THR A 187 33.55 6.30 15.47
C THR A 187 33.53 7.81 15.69
N ASP A 188 32.35 8.42 15.59
CA ASP A 188 32.10 9.84 15.81
C ASP A 188 30.65 10.07 16.29
N THR A 189 30.38 11.26 16.81
CA THR A 189 29.04 11.67 17.26
C THR A 189 28.66 13.04 16.71
N VAL A 190 27.55 13.11 15.99
CA VAL A 190 26.93 14.34 15.50
C VAL A 190 25.72 14.66 16.36
N LYS A 191 25.58 15.92 16.77
CA LYS A 191 24.39 16.38 17.52
C LYS A 191 23.48 17.18 16.60
N ILE A 192 22.23 16.75 16.49
CA ILE A 192 21.19 17.36 15.66
C ILE A 192 20.07 17.78 16.62
N SER A 193 19.83 19.08 16.77
CA SER A 193 18.77 19.58 17.65
C SER A 193 17.89 20.58 16.90
N PHE A 194 16.60 20.30 16.90
CA PHE A 194 15.57 21.10 16.27
C PHE A 194 14.60 21.60 17.34
N PRO A 195 14.73 22.88 17.78
CA PRO A 195 13.88 23.41 18.84
C PRO A 195 12.42 23.63 18.40
N ASN A 196 12.14 23.56 17.10
CA ASN A 196 10.80 23.75 16.51
C ASN A 196 10.60 22.77 15.35
N ALA A 197 10.51 21.47 15.65
CA ALA A 197 10.12 20.44 14.70
C ALA A 197 8.64 20.59 14.29
N ALA A 198 8.33 20.12 13.09
CA ALA A 198 6.97 19.84 12.67
C ALA A 198 6.52 18.50 13.26
N MET A 199 5.23 18.40 13.57
CA MET A 199 4.59 17.16 13.96
C MET A 199 3.72 16.64 12.82
N ALA A 200 3.76 15.34 12.59
CA ALA A 200 2.84 14.61 11.74
C ALA A 200 2.33 13.38 12.51
N THR A 201 1.02 13.16 12.47
CA THR A 201 0.38 12.01 13.12
C THR A 201 -0.30 11.17 12.06
N PHE A 202 -0.06 9.86 12.10
CA PHE A 202 -0.67 8.93 11.15
C PHE A 202 -1.51 7.91 11.89
N ASN A 203 -2.79 7.83 11.50
CA ASN A 203 -3.69 6.77 11.91
C ASN A 203 -3.77 5.74 10.79
N LYS A 204 -2.84 4.78 10.76
CA LYS A 204 -3.06 3.53 10.02
C LYS A 204 -3.85 2.62 10.97
N ALA A 205 -4.89 1.95 10.47
CA ALA A 205 -5.93 1.27 11.26
C ALA A 205 -5.45 0.41 12.46
N ASP A 206 -4.18 -0.02 12.48
CA ASP A 206 -3.58 -0.86 13.52
C ASP A 206 -2.31 -0.28 14.18
N TYR A 207 -1.78 0.86 13.71
CA TYR A 207 -0.48 1.40 14.16
C TYR A 207 -0.62 2.91 14.40
N ASN A 208 -0.90 3.29 15.65
CA ASN A 208 -0.86 4.69 16.07
C ASN A 208 0.58 5.20 15.97
N MET A 209 0.85 6.13 15.05
CA MET A 209 2.20 6.63 14.75
C MET A 209 2.33 8.12 15.05
N LEU A 210 3.43 8.50 15.69
CA LEU A 210 3.86 9.88 15.89
C LEU A 210 5.18 10.12 15.16
N GLN A 211 5.19 11.08 14.24
CA GLN A 211 6.40 11.57 13.60
C GLN A 211 6.70 13.01 14.04
N LEU A 212 7.91 13.24 14.53
CA LEU A 212 8.49 14.58 14.55
C LEU A 212 9.52 14.69 13.44
N LEU A 213 9.49 15.80 12.69
CA LEU A 213 10.41 16.02 11.58
C LEU A 213 10.83 17.48 11.45
N ASN A 214 12.02 17.73 10.94
CA ASN A 214 12.48 19.06 10.60
C ASN A 214 13.56 19.02 9.53
N TYR A 215 13.67 20.12 8.78
CA TYR A 215 14.63 20.30 7.71
C TYR A 215 15.51 21.52 8.03
N GLY A 216 16.84 21.36 8.09
CA GLY A 216 17.77 22.50 8.22
C GLY A 216 19.03 22.30 9.07
N GLN A 217 19.90 23.32 9.10
CA GLN A 217 21.20 23.28 9.79
C GLN A 217 22.19 22.20 9.29
N GLY A 218 22.12 21.83 8.00
CA GLY A 218 23.01 20.83 7.41
C GLY A 218 22.51 19.39 7.55
N TYR A 219 21.38 19.19 8.23
CA TYR A 219 20.71 17.89 8.35
C TYR A 219 19.20 18.04 8.16
N ASP A 220 18.54 17.03 7.65
CA ASP A 220 17.10 16.88 7.83
C ASP A 220 16.90 15.63 8.69
N ALA A 221 15.98 15.66 9.65
CA ALA A 221 15.73 14.54 10.52
C ALA A 221 14.23 14.33 10.72
N SER A 222 13.80 13.07 10.64
CA SER A 222 12.48 12.62 11.05
C SER A 222 12.63 11.39 11.94
N VAL A 223 11.82 11.32 13.00
CA VAL A 223 11.71 10.12 13.83
C VAL A 223 10.24 9.79 14.00
N THR A 224 9.87 8.59 13.58
CA THR A 224 8.49 8.08 13.62
C THR A 224 8.40 6.90 14.57
N VAL A 225 7.71 7.09 15.69
CA VAL A 225 7.51 6.08 16.73
C VAL A 225 6.07 5.55 16.70
N TYR A 226 5.88 4.27 17.01
CA TYR A 226 4.56 3.65 17.14
C TYR A 226 4.47 2.77 18.38
N GLY A 227 3.26 2.67 18.93
CA GLY A 227 2.97 1.81 20.08
C GLY A 227 3.61 2.25 21.41
N ILE A 228 4.20 3.44 21.47
CA ILE A 228 4.94 3.97 22.64
C ILE A 228 4.19 5.13 23.30
N GLY A 229 4.15 5.12 24.64
CA GLY A 229 3.54 6.17 25.46
C GLY A 229 4.47 7.34 25.76
N LEU A 230 3.90 8.43 26.28
CA LEU A 230 4.69 9.56 26.79
C LEU A 230 5.50 9.15 28.03
N GLY A 231 6.80 9.47 28.01
CA GLY A 231 7.78 9.14 29.04
C GLY A 231 8.39 7.74 28.92
N GLU A 232 8.15 7.03 27.82
CA GLU A 232 8.68 5.69 27.56
C GLU A 232 9.90 5.75 26.63
N GLU A 233 10.85 4.84 26.88
CA GLU A 233 11.97 4.55 25.97
C GLU A 233 11.46 3.73 24.78
N PHE A 234 12.11 3.89 23.62
CA PHE A 234 11.81 3.14 22.41
C PHE A 234 13.08 2.61 21.73
N GLY A 235 12.95 1.43 21.13
CA GLY A 235 13.96 0.82 20.29
C GLY A 235 13.53 0.71 18.83
N MET A 236 14.31 -0.03 18.03
CA MET A 236 14.04 -0.23 16.61
C MET A 236 12.67 -0.87 16.35
N GLU A 237 12.24 -1.75 17.25
CA GLU A 237 10.95 -2.44 17.23
C GLU A 237 9.73 -1.52 17.37
N ASN A 238 9.95 -0.25 17.71
CA ASN A 238 8.90 0.76 17.86
C ASN A 238 9.04 1.91 16.87
N VAL A 239 9.89 1.77 15.86
CA VAL A 239 10.20 2.82 14.90
C VAL A 239 9.82 2.37 13.50
N LEU A 240 9.08 3.21 12.80
CA LEU A 240 8.79 2.97 11.38
C LEU A 240 9.93 3.56 10.54
N LEU A 241 10.79 2.68 10.00
CA LEU A 241 11.99 3.07 9.26
C LEU A 241 11.68 3.86 7.99
N ASP A 242 10.58 3.56 7.29
CA ASP A 242 10.14 4.30 6.08
C ASP A 242 9.93 5.79 6.33
N TYR A 243 9.64 6.18 7.57
CA TYR A 243 9.37 7.56 7.98
C TYR A 243 10.38 8.08 9.00
N THR A 244 11.45 7.33 9.27
CA THR A 244 12.52 7.71 10.18
C THR A 244 13.80 7.88 9.37
N GLU A 245 14.22 9.12 9.20
CA GLU A 245 15.31 9.48 8.30
C GLU A 245 16.28 10.44 8.99
N ILE A 246 17.56 10.29 8.69
CA ILE A 246 18.54 11.37 8.83
C ILE A 246 19.16 11.62 7.47
N TYR A 247 18.92 12.80 6.91
CA TYR A 247 19.52 13.24 5.66
C TYR A 247 20.66 14.22 5.96
N ASP A 248 21.88 13.91 5.53
CA ASP A 248 23.00 14.84 5.64
C ASP A 248 23.09 15.70 4.37
N SER A 249 22.55 16.91 4.45
CA SER A 249 22.49 17.83 3.31
C SER A 249 23.86 18.39 2.91
N ASN A 250 24.89 18.27 3.76
CA ASN A 250 26.25 18.65 3.38
C ASN A 250 26.86 17.69 2.37
N TYR A 251 26.45 16.41 2.42
CA TYR A 251 26.94 15.36 1.52
C TYR A 251 25.87 14.86 0.54
N GLY A 252 24.63 15.34 0.66
CA GLY A 252 23.51 15.00 -0.22
C GLY A 252 23.11 13.52 -0.12
N ARG A 253 23.13 12.94 1.08
CA ARG A 253 22.87 11.50 1.29
C ARG A 253 21.99 11.23 2.50
N THR A 254 21.13 10.23 2.39
CA THR A 254 20.39 9.64 3.50
C THR A 254 21.28 8.68 4.28
N VAL A 255 21.26 8.78 5.61
CA VAL A 255 21.91 7.85 6.51
C VAL A 255 21.08 6.57 6.58
N GLN A 256 21.68 5.45 6.20
CA GLN A 256 21.09 4.14 6.48
C GLN A 256 21.21 3.87 7.98
N ILE A 257 20.07 3.78 8.66
CA ILE A 257 19.99 3.58 10.10
C ILE A 257 20.32 2.12 10.42
N ALA A 258 21.36 1.90 11.23
CA ALA A 258 21.69 0.59 11.77
C ALA A 258 20.92 0.34 13.07
N SER A 259 20.89 1.31 13.98
CA SER A 259 20.20 1.20 15.27
C SER A 259 19.62 2.55 15.70
N ILE A 260 18.56 2.51 16.52
CA ILE A 260 17.96 3.67 17.16
C ILE A 260 17.55 3.28 18.56
N LEU A 261 17.88 4.14 19.51
CA LEU A 261 17.38 4.09 20.88
C LEU A 261 16.97 5.49 21.26
N GLY A 262 15.79 5.66 21.85
CA GLY A 262 15.31 6.99 22.18
C GLY A 262 14.28 7.00 23.29
N GLU A 263 13.76 8.20 23.52
CA GLU A 263 12.69 8.47 24.48
C GLU A 263 11.71 9.45 23.85
N LEU A 264 10.41 9.20 24.07
CA LEU A 264 9.35 10.15 23.77
C LEU A 264 8.95 10.85 25.07
N ASN A 265 9.25 12.14 25.20
CA ASN A 265 9.07 12.93 26.41
C ASN A 265 8.04 14.05 26.25
N GLN A 266 7.43 14.48 27.36
CA GLN A 266 6.54 15.64 27.42
C GLN A 266 6.98 16.62 28.52
N TYR A 267 7.27 17.86 28.13
CA TYR A 267 7.64 18.96 29.04
C TYR A 267 6.60 20.08 28.97
N GLY A 268 5.56 19.99 29.80
CA GLY A 268 4.44 20.93 29.71
C GLY A 268 3.65 20.72 28.42
N ASP A 269 3.56 21.73 27.56
CA ASP A 269 2.88 21.66 26.26
C ASP A 269 3.85 21.33 25.10
N THR A 270 5.09 20.92 25.43
CA THR A 270 6.12 20.57 24.46
C THR A 270 6.38 19.07 24.44
N THR A 271 6.20 18.44 23.29
CA THR A 271 6.58 17.05 23.00
C THR A 271 8.02 17.03 22.52
N VAL A 272 8.81 16.05 22.97
CA VAL A 272 10.22 15.92 22.57
C VAL A 272 10.53 14.47 22.22
N ILE A 273 11.15 14.25 21.07
CA ILE A 273 11.80 12.99 20.75
C ILE A 273 13.31 13.19 20.87
N THR A 274 13.93 12.45 21.78
CA THR A 274 15.39 12.29 21.85
C THR A 274 15.75 10.92 21.33
N ALA A 275 16.66 10.81 20.36
CA ALA A 275 17.09 9.54 19.79
C ALA A 275 18.60 9.53 19.55
N SER A 276 19.25 8.42 19.92
CA SER A 276 20.60 8.07 19.52
C SER A 276 20.51 7.12 18.33
N VAL A 277 20.76 7.64 17.14
CA VAL A 277 20.71 6.88 15.88
C VAL A 277 22.12 6.50 15.48
N ILE A 278 22.43 5.20 15.36
CA ILE A 278 23.70 4.74 14.80
C ILE A 278 23.48 4.45 13.32
N GLY A 279 24.18 5.16 12.44
CA GLY A 279 24.17 4.85 11.02
C GLY A 279 25.15 3.74 10.65
N PHE A 280 24.91 3.03 9.54
CA PHE A 280 25.87 2.04 9.00
C PHE A 280 27.21 2.66 8.58
N ASN A 281 27.29 4.00 8.51
CA ASN A 281 28.56 4.71 8.35
C ASN A 281 29.36 4.85 9.66
N ALA A 282 28.96 4.15 10.72
CA ALA A 282 29.59 4.17 12.05
C ALA A 282 29.63 5.55 12.71
N ILE A 283 28.67 6.42 12.39
CA ILE A 283 28.45 7.70 13.07
C ILE A 283 27.19 7.58 13.93
N GLN A 284 27.28 8.02 15.17
CA GLN A 284 26.12 8.21 16.04
C GLN A 284 25.56 9.62 15.83
N TYR A 285 24.25 9.73 15.66
CA TYR A 285 23.52 10.97 15.54
C TYR A 285 22.62 11.10 16.76
N ASP A 286 22.95 12.02 17.66
CA ASP A 286 22.11 12.40 18.79
C ASP A 286 21.07 13.41 18.28
N VAL A 287 19.89 12.90 17.94
CA VAL A 287 18.76 13.67 17.40
C VAL A 287 17.85 14.11 18.54
N GLU A 288 17.51 15.40 18.56
CA GLU A 288 16.59 15.99 19.52
C GLU A 288 15.57 16.86 18.78
N LEU A 289 14.33 16.41 18.72
CA LEU A 289 13.22 17.06 18.00
C LEU A 289 12.22 17.58 19.03
N TRP A 290 12.06 18.91 19.11
CA TRP A 290 11.10 19.55 20.01
C TRP A 290 9.90 20.06 19.23
N TYR A 291 8.70 19.73 19.67
CA TYR A 291 7.46 20.24 19.12
C TYR A 291 6.64 20.89 20.23
N THR A 292 6.33 22.17 20.09
CA THR A 292 5.37 22.86 20.96
C THR A 292 4.19 23.27 20.10
N ALA A 293 2.99 22.84 20.49
CA ALA A 293 1.78 23.25 19.79
C ALA A 293 1.68 24.80 19.76
N PRO A 294 1.39 25.40 18.60
CA PRO A 294 1.34 26.84 18.48
C PRO A 294 0.26 27.44 19.39
N THR A 295 0.60 28.55 20.05
CA THR A 295 -0.39 29.37 20.76
C THR A 295 -0.94 30.41 19.80
N PRO A 296 -2.27 30.59 19.68
CA PRO A 296 -2.85 31.57 18.78
C PRO A 296 -2.28 32.97 18.97
N VAL A 297 -1.72 33.55 17.91
CA VAL A 297 -1.27 34.95 17.87
C VAL A 297 -2.27 35.87 17.16
N ASP A 298 -3.17 35.29 16.35
CA ASP A 298 -4.23 35.98 15.63
C ASP A 298 -5.49 35.09 15.55
N THR A 299 -6.62 35.69 15.21
CA THR A 299 -7.88 34.98 14.98
C THR A 299 -8.57 35.46 13.72
N VAL A 300 -8.91 34.53 12.84
CA VAL A 300 -9.66 34.78 11.60
C VAL A 300 -11.01 34.12 11.74
N GLU A 301 -12.08 34.91 11.62
CA GLU A 301 -13.46 34.43 11.59
C GLU A 301 -13.86 34.22 10.12
N ILE A 302 -14.38 33.05 9.80
CA ILE A 302 -14.76 32.69 8.44
C ILE A 302 -16.15 32.06 8.44
N GLU A 303 -17.03 32.59 7.60
CA GLU A 303 -18.37 32.05 7.39
C GLU A 303 -18.50 31.70 5.91
N MET A 304 -18.83 30.43 5.63
CA MET A 304 -18.79 29.88 4.28
C MET A 304 -19.83 28.75 4.11
N PRO A 305 -20.44 28.60 2.92
CA PRO A 305 -21.34 27.47 2.66
C PRO A 305 -20.54 26.17 2.65
N VAL A 306 -21.01 25.09 3.27
CA VAL A 306 -20.25 23.83 3.31
C VAL A 306 -20.67 22.87 2.21
N GLU A 307 -19.70 22.24 1.58
CA GLU A 307 -19.86 21.03 0.81
C GLU A 307 -19.59 19.85 1.74
N PHE A 308 -20.62 19.04 1.99
CA PHE A 308 -20.47 17.79 2.73
C PHE A 308 -20.14 16.67 1.74
N VAL A 309 -18.99 16.03 1.94
CA VAL A 309 -18.56 14.85 1.19
C VAL A 309 -18.59 13.65 2.13
N ASN A 310 -19.52 12.74 1.89
CA ASN A 310 -19.59 11.48 2.63
C ASN A 310 -18.48 10.54 2.13
N ASN A 311 -17.52 10.20 3.00
CA ASN A 311 -16.44 9.24 2.71
C ASN A 311 -16.48 8.07 3.71
N LEU A 312 -17.66 7.70 4.21
CA LEU A 312 -17.81 6.72 5.30
C LEU A 312 -17.19 5.35 4.98
N ASP A 313 -16.99 5.02 3.71
CA ASP A 313 -16.25 3.82 3.25
C ASP A 313 -14.81 3.77 3.80
N TYR A 314 -14.22 4.93 4.04
CA TYR A 314 -12.91 5.10 4.65
C TYR A 314 -12.99 5.46 6.14
N GLY A 315 -14.19 5.45 6.73
CA GLY A 315 -14.44 5.75 8.14
C GLY A 315 -14.43 7.24 8.50
N TYR A 316 -14.48 8.14 7.52
CA TYR A 316 -14.50 9.59 7.73
C TYR A 316 -15.52 10.29 6.83
N TYR A 317 -15.87 11.52 7.13
CA TYR A 317 -16.53 12.41 6.17
C TYR A 317 -15.71 13.67 6.02
N THR A 318 -15.94 14.46 4.98
CA THR A 318 -15.19 15.69 4.75
C THR A 318 -16.13 16.87 4.61
N LEU A 319 -15.87 17.91 5.37
CA LEU A 319 -16.47 19.23 5.25
C LEU A 319 -15.51 20.10 4.45
N LYS A 320 -15.89 20.47 3.24
CA LYS A 320 -15.07 21.28 2.33
C LYS A 320 -15.78 22.59 2.04
N SER A 321 -15.04 23.67 1.86
CA SER A 321 -15.64 24.93 1.45
C SER A 321 -14.60 25.91 0.93
N TYR A 322 -15.07 26.86 0.12
CA TYR A 322 -14.30 27.96 -0.44
C TYR A 322 -14.88 29.29 0.04
N THR A 323 -14.03 30.29 0.27
CA THR A 323 -14.52 31.67 0.37
C THR A 323 -15.15 32.10 -0.95
N PRO A 324 -16.10 33.07 -0.95
CA PRO A 324 -16.79 33.50 -2.17
C PRO A 324 -15.86 34.03 -3.29
N ASP A 325 -14.64 34.43 -2.95
CA ASP A 325 -13.60 34.88 -3.88
C ASP A 325 -12.59 33.79 -4.24
N GLU A 326 -12.82 32.56 -3.79
CA GLU A 326 -11.95 31.37 -3.96
C GLU A 326 -10.53 31.56 -3.43
N THR A 327 -10.31 32.58 -2.59
CA THR A 327 -9.00 32.88 -2.01
C THR A 327 -8.67 32.04 -0.78
N LEU A 328 -9.57 31.19 -0.30
CA LEU A 328 -9.33 30.33 0.84
C LEU A 328 -10.15 29.04 0.72
N PHE A 329 -9.50 27.89 0.92
CA PHE A 329 -10.13 26.58 0.91
C PHE A 329 -9.97 25.93 2.29
N ILE A 330 -11.06 25.43 2.84
CA ILE A 330 -11.03 24.70 4.11
C ILE A 330 -11.55 23.30 3.85
N SER A 331 -10.76 22.31 4.22
CA SER A 331 -11.16 20.91 4.27
C SER A 331 -10.95 20.39 5.68
N VAL A 332 -11.97 19.73 6.22
CA VAL A 332 -11.96 19.16 7.56
C VAL A 332 -12.55 17.76 7.50
N ALA A 333 -11.76 16.74 7.90
CA ALA A 333 -12.16 15.33 7.73
C ALA A 333 -12.16 14.53 9.05
N PRO A 334 -13.18 14.69 9.91
CA PRO A 334 -13.28 13.87 11.12
C PRO A 334 -13.47 12.39 10.77
N ILE A 335 -12.72 11.52 11.44
CA ILE A 335 -12.86 10.06 11.39
C ILE A 335 -13.92 9.68 12.42
N ALA A 336 -15.13 9.39 11.93
CA ALA A 336 -16.27 9.10 12.77
C ALA A 336 -17.33 8.29 12.02
N SER A 337 -17.99 7.39 12.75
CA SER A 337 -19.13 6.61 12.26
C SER A 337 -20.46 7.38 12.32
N VAL A 338 -20.46 8.62 12.82
CA VAL A 338 -21.63 9.49 12.92
C VAL A 338 -21.27 10.90 12.46
N VAL A 339 -22.21 11.57 11.79
CA VAL A 339 -22.02 12.91 11.22
C VAL A 339 -22.08 14.00 12.31
N GLU A 340 -22.95 13.86 13.30
CA GLU A 340 -23.07 14.83 14.39
C GLU A 340 -22.14 14.53 15.57
N GLY A 341 -21.62 15.56 16.22
CA GLY A 341 -20.78 15.40 17.40
C GLY A 341 -19.80 16.54 17.64
N THR A 342 -19.04 16.41 18.73
CA THR A 342 -17.88 17.26 19.02
C THR A 342 -16.61 16.45 18.82
N PHE A 343 -15.79 16.90 17.88
CA PHE A 343 -14.51 16.33 17.50
C PHE A 343 -13.41 17.23 18.04
N ILE A 344 -12.43 16.65 18.74
CA ILE A 344 -11.38 17.42 19.40
C ILE A 344 -10.04 16.86 18.95
N ASN A 345 -9.22 17.70 18.33
CA ASN A 345 -7.79 17.51 18.23
C ASN A 345 -7.14 18.36 19.34
N ASP A 346 -6.82 17.77 20.48
CA ASP A 346 -6.25 18.53 21.60
C ASP A 346 -4.73 18.70 21.50
N GLY A 347 -4.10 18.19 20.44
CA GLY A 347 -2.65 18.13 20.28
C GLY A 347 -1.95 17.30 21.36
N LYS A 348 -2.70 16.53 22.16
CA LYS A 348 -2.15 15.73 23.27
C LYS A 348 -2.28 14.25 22.95
N PHE A 349 -1.11 13.62 22.79
CA PHE A 349 -0.97 12.17 22.71
C PHE A 349 -1.49 11.51 24.00
N GLY A 350 -2.75 11.07 23.97
CA GLY A 350 -3.41 10.44 25.09
C GLY A 350 -4.10 9.15 24.66
N LYS A 351 -3.34 8.05 24.53
CA LYS A 351 -3.84 6.67 24.50
C LYS A 351 -5.05 6.47 23.56
N PHE A 352 -4.79 6.38 22.27
CA PHE A 352 -5.80 6.02 21.27
C PHE A 352 -5.98 4.50 21.21
N GLY A 353 -6.61 3.97 22.26
CA GLY A 353 -7.15 2.62 22.27
C GLY A 353 -8.64 2.70 22.06
N ALA A 354 -9.13 2.04 21.01
CA ALA A 354 -10.52 1.68 20.85
C ALA A 354 -11.05 1.04 22.16
N ALA A 355 -11.74 1.82 22.98
CA ALA A 355 -12.55 1.33 24.10
C ALA A 355 -13.48 2.38 24.74
N ASP A 356 -13.35 3.69 24.46
CA ASP A 356 -14.24 4.69 25.07
C ASP A 356 -14.48 5.90 24.15
N GLY A 357 -15.09 5.65 22.98
CA GLY A 357 -15.90 6.65 22.25
C GLY A 357 -15.31 8.05 22.03
N ARG A 358 -14.04 8.16 21.65
CA ARG A 358 -13.43 9.44 21.23
C ARG A 358 -13.17 9.40 19.72
N TYR A 359 -13.77 10.35 19.01
CA TYR A 359 -13.67 10.52 17.56
C TYR A 359 -12.35 11.22 17.21
N ASP A 360 -11.61 10.68 16.25
CA ASP A 360 -10.31 11.21 15.84
C ASP A 360 -10.47 12.20 14.68
N PHE A 361 -9.71 13.29 14.74
CA PHE A 361 -9.75 14.35 13.77
C PHE A 361 -8.50 14.31 12.91
N ASN A 362 -8.57 13.68 11.73
CA ASN A 362 -7.59 13.95 10.69
C ASN A 362 -8.06 15.21 9.96
N ALA A 363 -7.57 16.38 10.35
CA ALA A 363 -7.64 17.53 9.46
C ALA A 363 -6.78 17.21 8.23
N GLY A 364 -7.41 16.59 7.23
CA GLY A 364 -6.91 16.60 5.87
C GLY A 364 -6.80 18.05 5.44
N GLU A 365 -5.60 18.59 5.62
CA GLU A 365 -5.04 19.77 4.95
C GLU A 365 -5.99 20.97 4.85
N THR A 366 -5.87 21.92 5.79
CA THR A 366 -6.45 23.25 5.59
C THR A 366 -5.57 24.02 4.61
N PHE A 367 -6.03 24.21 3.37
CA PHE A 367 -5.29 24.95 2.35
C PHE A 367 -5.69 26.42 2.32
N ILE A 368 -4.87 27.27 2.92
CA ILE A 368 -5.17 28.70 2.93
C ILE A 368 -4.51 29.33 1.73
N TYR A 369 -5.34 29.66 0.74
CA TYR A 369 -4.89 30.29 -0.49
C TYR A 369 -4.48 31.75 -0.24
N SER A 370 -3.51 32.21 -1.02
CA SER A 370 -3.36 33.62 -1.37
C SER A 370 -2.92 33.65 -2.82
N GLU A 371 -3.36 34.66 -3.59
CA GLU A 371 -3.35 34.71 -5.07
C GLU A 371 -2.02 34.39 -5.81
N ASN A 372 -0.91 34.06 -5.14
CA ASN A 372 0.37 33.78 -5.79
C ASN A 372 1.23 32.63 -5.20
N ASP A 373 0.79 31.88 -4.18
CA ASP A 373 1.58 30.73 -3.67
C ASP A 373 0.72 29.75 -2.87
N TRP A 374 0.88 28.45 -3.12
CA TRP A 374 0.20 27.39 -2.38
C TRP A 374 0.88 27.23 -1.01
N GLN A 375 0.33 27.85 0.04
CA GLN A 375 0.82 27.64 1.41
C GLN A 375 -0.16 26.77 2.19
N ASN A 376 0.27 25.53 2.44
CA ASN A 376 -0.42 24.59 3.32
C ASN A 376 -0.08 24.94 4.78
N TYR A 377 -1.11 25.14 5.61
CA TYR A 377 -0.94 25.31 7.05
C TYR A 377 -1.61 24.14 7.78
N PRO A 378 -0.85 23.11 8.16
CA PRO A 378 -1.38 21.99 8.93
C PRO A 378 -2.08 22.48 10.20
N ILE A 379 -3.23 21.89 10.51
CA ILE A 379 -3.96 22.14 11.77
C ILE A 379 -3.29 21.35 12.87
N GLU A 380 -2.81 22.06 13.89
CA GLU A 380 -2.04 21.49 15.00
C GLU A 380 -2.94 21.17 16.20
N LYS A 381 -4.05 21.88 16.34
CA LYS A 381 -5.02 21.73 17.43
C LYS A 381 -6.37 22.30 16.99
N GLY A 382 -7.47 21.78 17.50
CA GLY A 382 -8.76 22.42 17.33
C GLY A 382 -9.94 21.62 17.84
N THR A 383 -11.11 22.24 17.76
CA THR A 383 -12.40 21.61 18.01
C THR A 383 -13.26 21.80 16.77
N LEU A 384 -14.01 20.78 16.38
CA LEU A 384 -15.09 20.84 15.41
C LEU A 384 -16.37 20.37 16.10
N VAL A 385 -17.43 21.16 15.99
CA VAL A 385 -18.78 20.79 16.44
C VAL A 385 -19.64 20.69 15.19
N VAL A 386 -20.25 19.53 14.97
CA VAL A 386 -21.20 19.31 13.87
C VAL A 386 -22.57 19.03 14.47
N ASP A 387 -23.54 19.87 14.11
CA ASP A 387 -24.95 19.75 14.50
C ASP A 387 -25.79 19.51 13.24
N LEU A 388 -26.63 18.47 13.27
CA LEU A 388 -27.63 18.20 12.23
C LEU A 388 -29.02 18.57 12.77
N ALA A 389 -29.60 19.64 12.22
CA ALA A 389 -30.94 20.08 12.60
C ALA A 389 -32.02 19.14 12.03
N PRO A 390 -33.22 19.05 12.66
CA PRO A 390 -34.31 18.20 12.19
C PRO A 390 -34.85 18.53 10.79
N ASP A 391 -34.58 19.74 10.29
CA ASP A 391 -34.93 20.18 8.93
C ASP A 391 -33.88 19.79 7.89
N GLY A 392 -32.87 19.00 8.29
CA GLY A 392 -31.75 18.61 7.44
C GLY A 392 -30.67 19.67 7.37
N THR A 393 -30.69 20.77 8.13
CA THR A 393 -29.58 21.74 8.08
C THR A 393 -28.37 21.20 8.86
N LEU A 394 -27.23 20.99 8.18
CA LEU A 394 -25.95 20.70 8.82
C LEU A 394 -25.23 22.02 9.13
N THR A 395 -24.88 22.21 10.40
CA THR A 395 -24.04 23.31 10.87
C THR A 395 -22.75 22.74 11.44
N ALA A 396 -21.62 23.22 10.94
CA ALA A 396 -20.31 22.87 11.46
C ALA A 396 -19.61 24.13 11.97
N GLU A 397 -19.25 24.15 13.25
CA GLU A 397 -18.49 25.24 13.87
C GLU A 397 -17.13 24.69 14.32
N ALA A 398 -16.05 25.24 13.78
CA ALA A 398 -14.69 24.81 14.09
C ALA A 398 -13.86 25.96 14.70
N GLU A 399 -13.04 25.65 15.69
CA GLU A 399 -11.96 26.51 16.18
C GLU A 399 -10.65 25.76 15.98
N LEU A 400 -9.91 26.11 14.91
CA LEU A 400 -8.73 25.39 14.44
C LEU A 400 -7.48 26.27 14.55
N ILE A 401 -6.43 25.79 15.20
CA ILE A 401 -5.15 26.47 15.34
C ILE A 401 -4.18 25.83 14.35
N ALA A 402 -3.76 26.59 13.34
CA ALA A 402 -2.81 26.10 12.36
C ALA A 402 -1.36 26.36 12.77
N ARG A 403 -0.42 25.72 12.06
CA ARG A 403 1.04 25.82 12.30
C ARG A 403 1.58 27.25 12.28
N ASN A 404 0.96 28.15 11.53
CA ASN A 404 1.31 29.59 11.52
C ASN A 404 0.85 30.33 12.79
N ALA A 405 0.30 29.62 13.77
CA ALA A 405 -0.26 30.15 15.01
C ALA A 405 -1.49 31.07 14.79
N VAL A 406 -2.18 30.97 13.66
CA VAL A 406 -3.47 31.62 13.45
C VAL A 406 -4.58 30.67 13.90
N CYS A 407 -5.54 31.20 14.66
CA CYS A 407 -6.77 30.50 15.03
C CYS A 407 -7.87 30.82 14.02
N TYR A 408 -8.34 29.82 13.29
CA TYR A 408 -9.45 29.91 12.36
C TYR A 408 -10.73 29.49 13.07
N ARG A 409 -11.65 30.44 13.21
CA ARG A 409 -13.01 30.17 13.66
C ARG A 409 -13.92 30.10 12.46
N ILE A 410 -14.41 28.92 12.17
CA ILE A 410 -15.07 28.62 10.93
C ILE A 410 -16.51 28.25 11.26
N LYS A 411 -17.44 28.92 10.61
CA LYS A 411 -18.84 28.54 10.60
C LYS A 411 -19.24 28.11 9.19
N MET A 412 -19.70 26.87 9.13
CA MET A 412 -20.11 26.17 7.93
C MET A 412 -21.59 25.83 8.08
N THR A 413 -22.38 26.10 7.05
CA THR A 413 -23.80 25.73 7.02
C THR A 413 -24.17 25.22 5.64
N SER A 414 -24.89 24.10 5.59
CA SER A 414 -25.45 23.53 4.35
C SER A 414 -26.74 22.81 4.67
N GLU A 415 -27.58 22.61 3.66
CA GLU A 415 -28.54 21.52 3.71
C GLU A 415 -27.74 20.21 3.65
N TYR A 416 -27.93 19.36 4.65
CA TYR A 416 -27.47 17.98 4.69
C TYR A 416 -28.19 17.27 3.56
N ASN A 417 -27.52 17.24 2.42
CA ASN A 417 -28.16 16.76 1.22
C ASN A 417 -28.07 15.23 1.18
N THR A 418 -28.97 14.56 1.89
CA THR A 418 -29.15 13.10 1.86
C THR A 418 -29.86 12.66 0.59
N HIS A 419 -29.69 13.34 -0.55
CA HIS A 419 -30.58 13.14 -1.70
C HIS A 419 -30.68 11.69 -2.18
N LEU A 420 -29.87 10.76 -1.67
CA LEU A 420 -30.01 9.33 -1.90
C LEU A 420 -29.66 8.42 -0.68
N ASP A 421 -30.09 8.74 0.56
CA ASP A 421 -29.98 7.80 1.70
C ASP A 421 -31.24 6.89 1.86
N PHE A 422 -31.06 5.67 2.39
CA PHE A 422 -32.06 4.58 2.56
C PHE A 422 -33.11 4.90 3.60
N ASP A 423 -34.35 4.51 3.32
CA ASP A 423 -35.36 4.28 4.36
C ASP A 423 -35.72 2.78 4.40
N GLU A 424 -34.86 1.98 5.04
CA GLU A 424 -35.01 0.52 5.24
C GLU A 424 -36.41 0.04 5.71
N PRO A 425 -37.17 0.77 6.55
CA PRO A 425 -38.43 0.26 7.10
C PRO A 425 -39.62 0.23 6.13
N ASP A 426 -39.70 1.15 5.16
CA ASP A 426 -40.96 1.45 4.46
C ASP A 426 -41.01 1.06 2.97
N MET A 427 -39.84 0.82 2.31
CA MET A 427 -39.73 0.42 0.88
C MET A 427 -40.60 1.27 -0.07
N ASP A 428 -40.49 2.61 -0.02
CA ASP A 428 -41.31 3.55 -0.81
C ASP A 428 -40.56 4.12 -2.05
N VAL A 429 -41.31 4.71 -3.00
CA VAL A 429 -40.75 5.39 -4.19
C VAL A 429 -40.64 6.88 -3.91
N ASP A 430 -39.42 7.38 -3.67
CA ASP A 430 -39.23 8.81 -3.34
C ASP A 430 -38.88 9.69 -4.55
N ARG A 431 -38.43 9.12 -5.69
CA ARG A 431 -38.08 9.90 -6.89
C ARG A 431 -38.50 9.23 -8.19
N THR A 432 -39.19 10.00 -9.05
CA THR A 432 -39.50 9.63 -10.43
C THR A 432 -38.97 10.73 -11.34
N TYR A 433 -38.02 10.41 -12.22
CA TYR A 433 -37.67 11.31 -13.32
C TYR A 433 -38.72 11.19 -14.40
N THR A 434 -39.30 12.31 -14.78
CA THR A 434 -40.31 12.49 -15.80
C THR A 434 -39.72 13.21 -17.01
N THR A 435 -40.47 13.24 -18.11
CA THR A 435 -40.06 13.95 -19.33
C THR A 435 -39.90 15.46 -19.12
N GLU A 436 -40.43 16.00 -18.01
CA GLU A 436 -40.34 17.42 -17.66
C GLU A 436 -38.99 17.78 -17.02
N ASP A 437 -38.25 16.80 -16.49
CA ASP A 437 -36.98 16.99 -15.76
C ASP A 437 -35.77 17.23 -16.70
N GLN A 438 -35.98 17.15 -18.02
CA GLN A 438 -34.99 17.44 -19.07
C GLN A 438 -33.61 16.83 -18.82
N VAL A 439 -33.58 15.54 -18.49
CA VAL A 439 -32.35 14.85 -18.13
C VAL A 439 -31.34 14.74 -19.29
N ILE A 440 -30.08 15.00 -18.99
CA ILE A 440 -28.95 14.74 -19.91
C ILE A 440 -28.42 13.35 -19.60
N ILE A 441 -28.34 12.49 -20.63
CA ILE A 441 -27.76 11.14 -20.54
C ILE A 441 -26.41 11.15 -21.25
N GLU A 442 -25.33 10.96 -20.51
CA GLU A 442 -23.99 10.76 -21.07
C GLU A 442 -23.60 9.29 -20.93
N ASN A 443 -23.04 8.70 -21.99
CA ASN A 443 -22.53 7.34 -21.97
C ASN A 443 -21.01 7.30 -22.14
N GLN A 444 -20.34 6.50 -21.33
CA GLN A 444 -18.92 6.21 -21.48
C GLN A 444 -18.73 4.70 -21.46
N ILE A 445 -17.99 4.18 -22.43
CA ILE A 445 -17.61 2.77 -22.48
C ILE A 445 -16.24 2.67 -21.83
N ASP A 446 -16.15 1.94 -20.72
CA ASP A 446 -14.89 1.72 -20.02
C ASP A 446 -14.23 0.43 -20.55
N PRO A 447 -12.92 0.43 -20.84
CA PRO A 447 -12.20 -0.76 -21.30
C PRO A 447 -12.28 -1.96 -20.33
N ASN A 448 -12.64 -1.74 -19.07
CA ASN A 448 -12.72 -2.76 -18.04
C ASN A 448 -14.08 -3.50 -17.98
N GLY A 449 -14.90 -3.42 -19.04
CA GLY A 449 -16.08 -4.30 -19.20
C GLY A 449 -17.39 -3.73 -18.67
N TYR A 450 -17.54 -2.40 -18.61
CA TYR A 450 -18.82 -1.78 -18.25
C TYR A 450 -19.14 -0.52 -19.07
N ILE A 451 -20.44 -0.24 -19.18
CA ILE A 451 -20.97 0.99 -19.78
C ILE A 451 -21.50 1.87 -18.66
N TYR A 452 -20.97 3.07 -18.55
CA TYR A 452 -21.39 4.10 -17.62
C TYR A 452 -22.48 4.96 -18.25
N LEU A 453 -23.59 5.18 -17.55
CA LEU A 453 -24.60 6.17 -17.90
C LEU A 453 -24.74 7.17 -16.75
N SER A 454 -24.69 8.48 -17.01
CA SER A 454 -25.06 9.50 -16.02
C SER A 454 -26.30 10.25 -16.46
N ILE A 455 -27.23 10.45 -15.52
CA ILE A 455 -28.45 11.24 -15.66
C ILE A 455 -28.29 12.49 -14.79
N THR A 456 -28.37 13.68 -15.40
CA THR A 456 -28.35 14.94 -14.65
C THR A 456 -29.61 15.74 -14.94
N ALA A 457 -30.29 16.24 -13.91
CA ALA A 457 -31.39 17.20 -14.08
C ALA A 457 -30.87 18.47 -14.76
N ALA A 458 -31.67 19.11 -15.62
CA ALA A 458 -31.20 20.26 -16.42
C ALA A 458 -30.73 21.48 -15.58
N ASP A 459 -31.18 21.61 -14.34
CA ASP A 459 -30.75 22.63 -13.39
C ASP A 459 -29.57 22.20 -12.50
N MET A 460 -29.02 21.00 -12.74
CA MET A 460 -27.94 20.36 -11.97
C MET A 460 -28.28 20.16 -10.49
N SER A 461 -29.55 20.22 -10.11
CA SER A 461 -29.99 19.97 -8.73
C SER A 461 -29.82 18.50 -8.31
N ASP A 462 -29.69 17.60 -9.28
CA ASP A 462 -29.82 16.16 -9.09
C ASP A 462 -29.00 15.41 -10.16
N MET A 463 -28.27 14.37 -9.74
CA MET A 463 -27.47 13.51 -10.63
C MET A 463 -27.51 12.06 -10.14
N CYS A 464 -27.67 11.11 -11.06
CA CYS A 464 -27.63 9.67 -10.82
C CYS A 464 -26.72 8.98 -11.86
N ALA A 465 -26.01 7.92 -11.45
CA ALA A 465 -25.15 7.15 -12.33
C ALA A 465 -25.49 5.65 -12.34
N PHE A 466 -25.24 5.00 -13.48
CA PHE A 466 -25.52 3.59 -13.74
C PHE A 466 -24.32 2.91 -14.38
N PHE A 467 -24.08 1.66 -13.99
CA PHE A 467 -23.07 0.79 -14.58
C PHE A 467 -23.76 -0.45 -15.16
N PHE A 468 -23.50 -0.73 -16.43
CA PHE A 468 -23.93 -1.96 -17.10
C PHE A 468 -22.73 -2.86 -17.32
N PHE A 469 -22.67 -4.00 -16.65
CA PHE A 469 -21.58 -4.96 -16.81
C PHE A 469 -21.80 -5.81 -18.06
N VAL A 470 -20.84 -5.76 -18.98
CA VAL A 470 -20.89 -6.39 -20.29
C VAL A 470 -19.69 -7.33 -20.47
N GLU A 471 -19.90 -8.41 -21.21
CA GLU A 471 -18.89 -9.48 -21.37
C GLU A 471 -17.63 -8.98 -22.12
N GLU A 472 -17.81 -8.02 -23.03
CA GLU A 472 -16.73 -7.37 -23.78
C GLU A 472 -17.14 -5.92 -24.05
N ALA A 473 -16.29 -4.95 -23.69
CA ALA A 473 -16.54 -3.54 -23.97
C ALA A 473 -16.19 -3.24 -25.44
N ASP A 474 -17.22 -2.98 -26.25
CA ASP A 474 -17.09 -2.61 -27.67
C ASP A 474 -17.90 -1.33 -27.93
N ASP A 475 -17.38 -0.40 -28.73
CA ASP A 475 -18.05 0.85 -29.11
C ASP A 475 -19.38 0.61 -29.84
N ASP A 476 -19.55 -0.58 -30.45
CA ASP A 476 -20.76 -1.00 -31.16
C ASP A 476 -21.74 -1.84 -30.31
N ILE A 477 -21.51 -1.94 -28.99
CA ILE A 477 -22.35 -2.76 -28.11
C ILE A 477 -23.78 -2.20 -28.00
N VAL A 478 -24.76 -3.00 -28.45
CA VAL A 478 -26.19 -2.70 -28.30
C VAL A 478 -26.72 -3.47 -27.09
N ILE A 479 -27.02 -2.76 -26.00
CA ILE A 479 -27.67 -3.33 -24.82
C ILE A 479 -29.09 -3.78 -25.24
N PRO A 480 -29.45 -5.06 -25.08
CA PRO A 480 -30.79 -5.54 -25.45
C PRO A 480 -31.93 -4.79 -24.75
N VAL A 481 -33.06 -4.65 -25.44
CA VAL A 481 -34.28 -4.14 -24.79
C VAL A 481 -34.74 -5.13 -23.72
N GLY A 482 -34.84 -4.69 -22.47
CA GLY A 482 -35.28 -5.55 -21.39
C GLY A 482 -35.39 -4.85 -20.05
N THR A 483 -35.83 -5.62 -19.05
CA THR A 483 -35.74 -5.27 -17.63
C THR A 483 -34.56 -6.03 -17.06
N TYR A 484 -33.64 -5.30 -16.44
CA TYR A 484 -32.39 -5.86 -15.91
C TYR A 484 -32.46 -5.99 -14.39
N PRO A 485 -31.99 -7.12 -13.81
CA PRO A 485 -31.87 -7.24 -12.37
C PRO A 485 -30.69 -6.41 -11.85
N ILE A 486 -30.85 -5.88 -10.64
CA ILE A 486 -29.77 -5.18 -9.94
C ILE A 486 -28.92 -6.22 -9.21
N ASN A 487 -27.60 -6.17 -9.38
CA ASN A 487 -26.67 -7.11 -8.76
C ASN A 487 -25.36 -6.41 -8.37
N LEU A 488 -24.87 -6.73 -7.16
CA LEU A 488 -23.61 -6.22 -6.59
C LEU A 488 -22.40 -7.06 -6.96
N THR A 489 -22.61 -8.23 -7.57
CA THR A 489 -21.52 -9.16 -7.90
C THR A 489 -20.90 -8.89 -9.27
N GLU A 490 -21.21 -7.75 -9.89
CA GLU A 490 -20.72 -7.36 -11.24
C GLU A 490 -20.99 -8.43 -12.31
N GLU A 491 -22.06 -9.23 -12.12
CA GLU A 491 -22.38 -10.33 -13.03
C GLU A 491 -22.88 -9.77 -14.37
N TYR A 492 -22.48 -10.40 -15.48
CA TYR A 492 -22.90 -9.96 -16.81
C TYR A 492 -24.42 -9.97 -16.98
N GLY A 493 -24.95 -8.94 -17.65
CA GLY A 493 -26.39 -8.79 -17.86
C GLY A 493 -27.15 -8.30 -16.61
N THR A 494 -26.43 -7.67 -15.67
CA THR A 494 -27.00 -6.99 -14.51
C THR A 494 -26.66 -5.50 -14.57
N VAL A 495 -27.38 -4.71 -13.78
CA VAL A 495 -27.15 -3.27 -13.64
C VAL A 495 -26.77 -2.96 -12.21
N GLN A 496 -25.81 -2.07 -12.03
CA GLN A 496 -25.59 -1.42 -10.75
C GLN A 496 -26.06 0.03 -10.84
N ALA A 497 -27.05 0.36 -10.04
CA ALA A 497 -27.52 1.73 -9.85
C ALA A 497 -26.82 2.30 -8.64
N ASN A 498 -26.04 3.36 -8.84
CA ASN A 498 -25.36 4.04 -7.75
C ASN A 498 -25.93 5.45 -7.67
N PRO A 499 -26.76 5.75 -6.67
CA PRO A 499 -26.47 6.94 -5.90
C PRO A 499 -25.07 6.77 -5.28
N GLY A 500 -24.18 7.75 -5.35
CA GLY A 500 -22.91 7.59 -4.63
C GLY A 500 -23.16 7.42 -3.11
N VAL A 501 -22.48 6.57 -2.33
CA VAL A 501 -21.31 5.68 -2.60
C VAL A 501 -21.42 4.35 -1.79
N GLN A 502 -20.85 3.25 -2.31
CA GLN A 502 -20.77 1.91 -1.70
C GLN A 502 -19.49 1.70 -0.86
N GLY A 503 -19.50 1.05 0.32
CA GLY A 503 -20.52 0.20 0.98
C GLY A 503 -20.28 0.09 2.51
N ASN A 504 -21.23 -0.33 3.35
CA ASN A 504 -22.31 -1.33 3.21
C ASN A 504 -23.60 -0.91 3.96
N GLY A 505 -24.74 -0.51 3.39
CA GLY A 505 -25.18 -0.28 2.03
C GLY A 505 -26.64 0.21 2.08
N VAL A 506 -27.09 0.76 0.96
CA VAL A 506 -28.44 1.22 0.63
C VAL A 506 -28.53 1.06 -0.87
N PHE A 507 -29.51 0.33 -1.41
CA PHE A 507 -29.53 0.03 -2.83
C PHE A 507 -30.87 0.36 -3.45
N PRO A 508 -31.00 1.53 -4.11
CA PRO A 508 -32.23 1.83 -4.80
C PRO A 508 -32.45 0.83 -5.94
N SER A 509 -33.61 0.18 -5.92
CA SER A 509 -34.09 -0.60 -7.04
C SER A 509 -34.75 0.32 -8.06
N PHE A 510 -34.24 0.44 -9.28
CA PHE A 510 -34.96 1.22 -10.29
C PHE A 510 -35.67 0.35 -11.32
N TYR A 511 -36.80 0.83 -11.82
CA TYR A 511 -37.48 0.27 -12.98
C TYR A 511 -37.29 1.25 -14.13
N ALA A 512 -36.83 0.74 -15.28
CA ALA A 512 -36.76 1.49 -16.53
C ALA A 512 -36.89 0.52 -17.71
N GLN A 513 -37.28 1.05 -18.86
CA GLN A 513 -37.33 0.30 -20.10
C GLN A 513 -36.37 0.93 -21.10
N MET A 514 -35.50 0.12 -21.73
CA MET A 514 -34.64 0.60 -22.82
C MET A 514 -35.34 0.54 -24.18
N LEU A 515 -34.97 1.44 -25.08
CA LEU A 515 -35.31 1.40 -26.51
C LEU A 515 -34.26 0.62 -27.31
N GLU A 516 -34.62 0.21 -28.53
CA GLU A 516 -33.74 -0.55 -29.44
C GLU A 516 -32.45 0.19 -29.82
N ASP A 517 -32.39 1.51 -29.60
CA ASP A 517 -31.24 2.38 -29.90
C ASP A 517 -30.32 2.63 -28.70
N GLY A 518 -30.55 1.94 -27.57
CA GLY A 518 -29.74 2.10 -26.37
C GLY A 518 -30.21 3.21 -25.43
N SER A 519 -31.22 4.00 -25.80
CA SER A 519 -31.75 5.07 -24.95
C SER A 519 -32.76 4.56 -23.90
N LEU A 520 -32.86 5.26 -22.77
CA LEU A 520 -33.81 4.93 -21.70
C LEU A 520 -35.18 5.60 -21.94
N ILE A 521 -36.27 4.86 -21.74
CA ILE A 521 -37.64 5.40 -21.71
C ILE A 521 -37.88 6.04 -20.35
N VAL A 522 -38.35 7.28 -20.38
CA VAL A 522 -38.86 8.02 -19.22
C VAL A 522 -40.37 7.77 -19.10
N PRO A 523 -40.93 7.52 -17.88
CA PRO A 523 -40.31 7.73 -16.58
C PRO A 523 -39.31 6.65 -16.16
N LEU A 524 -38.27 7.10 -15.44
CA LEU A 524 -37.35 6.26 -14.68
C LEU A 524 -37.78 6.31 -13.22
N TRP A 525 -38.04 5.15 -12.63
CA TRP A 525 -38.52 5.05 -11.25
C TRP A 525 -37.38 4.57 -10.37
N LEU A 526 -36.90 5.40 -9.44
CA LEU A 526 -35.98 4.97 -8.40
C LEU A 526 -36.82 4.51 -7.19
N LEU A 527 -36.91 3.21 -6.94
CA LEU A 527 -37.27 2.69 -5.62
C LEU A 527 -36.01 2.81 -4.77
N VAL A 528 -36.10 3.22 -3.51
CA VAL A 528 -34.96 3.19 -2.59
C VAL A 528 -34.90 1.85 -1.85
#